data_AF-A0A9P4UL22-F1
#
_entry.id   AF-A0A9P4UL22-F1
#
_cell.length_a   1.000
_cell.length_b   1.000
_cell.length_c   1.000
_cell.angle_alpha   90.00
_cell.angle_beta   90.00
_cell.angle_gamma   90.00
#
_symmetry.space_group_name_H-M   'P 1'
#
loop_
_entity.id
_entity.type
_entity.pdbx_description
1 polymer ?
#
loop_
_entity_poly.entity_id
_entity_poly.type
_entity_poly.pdbx_seq_one_letter_code
_entity_poly.pdbx_strand_id
1 'polypeptide(L)'
;MADLTKVPTCAENPANRQQSTANRFSIAARAQVLTLKEWTNLQNAEIEQITGVKLTELKAICRRAKERGYDKDMPLQDAFFANARKTGCPKKATKEVLATVVSHLSKSKDTRTLTLYELARALNLAVSPTAICRLLHDANYRKVKPTKKPRLSESQKQARLARGLDT
;
A
#
# COMPACT_ATOMS: atom_id res chain seq x y z
N MET A 1 34.76 -15.49 50.14
CA MET A 1 33.51 -15.66 49.38
C MET A 1 33.31 -14.38 48.57
N ALA A 2 33.90 -14.30 47.38
CA ALA A 2 33.87 -13.10 46.53
C ALA A 2 32.60 -13.11 45.69
N ASP A 3 31.81 -12.05 45.83
CA ASP A 3 30.52 -11.88 45.19
C ASP A 3 30.72 -11.43 43.73
N LEU A 4 30.59 -12.38 42.80
CA LEU A 4 30.81 -12.20 41.37
C LEU A 4 29.55 -12.56 40.58
N THR A 5 28.50 -11.74 40.63
CA THR A 5 27.49 -11.68 39.54
C THR A 5 26.77 -10.33 39.48
N LYS A 6 27.50 -9.22 39.34
CA LYS A 6 26.91 -8.01 38.75
C LYS A 6 27.20 -8.03 37.27
N VAL A 7 26.36 -8.75 36.52
CA VAL A 7 26.35 -8.69 35.06
C VAL A 7 26.09 -7.23 34.68
N PRO A 8 26.92 -6.58 33.86
CA PRO A 8 26.57 -5.26 33.35
C PRO A 8 25.35 -5.46 32.47
N THR A 9 24.18 -5.03 32.96
CA THR A 9 23.00 -4.83 32.13
C THR A 9 23.45 -3.99 30.95
N CYS A 10 23.33 -4.53 29.74
CA CYS A 10 23.47 -3.77 28.51
C CYS A 10 22.50 -2.58 28.61
N ALA A 11 22.99 -1.45 29.08
CA ALA A 11 22.26 -0.21 29.04
C ALA A 11 22.08 0.09 27.56
N GLU A 12 20.89 -0.19 27.05
CA GLU A 12 20.44 0.32 25.77
C GLU A 12 20.67 1.84 25.82
N ASN A 13 21.72 2.32 25.16
CA ASN A 13 22.00 3.74 25.08
C ASN A 13 20.79 4.40 24.40
N PRO A 14 19.95 5.17 25.13
CA PRO A 14 18.68 5.66 24.59
C PRO A 14 18.89 6.69 23.47
N ALA A 15 20.13 7.17 23.30
CA ALA A 15 20.52 8.14 22.29
C ALA A 15 20.49 7.61 20.83
N ASN A 16 20.43 6.29 20.60
CA ASN A 16 20.52 5.72 19.25
C ASN A 16 19.23 5.05 18.74
N ARG A 17 18.08 5.34 19.37
CA ARG A 17 16.78 4.68 19.05
C ARG A 17 15.86 5.48 18.11
N GLN A 18 16.39 6.43 17.33
CA GLN A 18 15.55 7.32 16.49
C GLN A 18 15.68 7.15 14.98
N GLN A 19 16.41 6.17 14.47
CA GLN A 19 16.65 6.05 13.03
C GLN A 19 16.02 4.79 12.42
N SER A 20 14.68 4.73 12.30
CA SER A 20 14.09 3.72 11.39
C SER A 20 12.71 4.00 10.78
N THR A 21 11.98 5.09 11.08
CA THR A 21 10.67 5.34 10.44
C THR A 21 10.36 6.80 10.08
N ALA A 22 11.27 7.73 10.35
CA ALA A 22 10.97 9.15 10.29
C ALA A 22 11.22 9.76 8.90
N ASN A 23 10.21 10.46 8.38
CA ASN A 23 10.36 11.45 7.33
C ASN A 23 11.58 12.35 7.64
N ARG A 24 12.57 12.40 6.75
CA ARG A 24 13.87 13.04 7.01
C ARG A 24 13.76 14.51 7.45
N PHE A 25 12.73 15.21 6.98
CA PHE A 25 12.41 16.58 7.38
C PHE A 25 10.93 16.73 7.71
N SER A 26 10.64 17.55 8.72
CA SER A 26 9.27 17.89 9.11
C SER A 26 8.53 18.63 7.98
N ILE A 27 7.20 18.71 8.07
CA ILE A 27 6.40 19.53 7.14
C ILE A 27 6.85 21.00 7.25
N ALA A 28 7.00 21.50 8.49
CA ALA A 28 7.45 22.85 8.78
C ALA A 28 8.83 23.18 8.16
N ALA A 29 9.81 22.28 8.26
CA ALA A 29 11.13 22.50 7.66
C ALA A 29 11.07 22.65 6.13
N ARG A 30 10.20 21.86 5.47
CA ARG A 30 10.03 21.93 4.00
C ARG A 30 9.30 23.19 3.58
N ALA A 31 8.29 23.60 4.35
CA ALA A 31 7.64 24.89 4.22
C ALA A 31 8.66 26.03 4.35
N GLN A 32 9.48 26.03 5.41
CA GLN A 32 10.51 27.04 5.65
C GLN A 32 11.49 27.16 4.48
N VAL A 33 12.03 26.04 3.98
CA VAL A 33 12.91 26.03 2.80
C VAL A 33 12.27 26.71 1.60
N LEU A 34 11.00 26.41 1.33
CA LEU A 34 10.28 26.97 0.19
C LEU A 34 10.04 28.48 0.35
N THR A 35 9.62 28.90 1.55
CA THR A 35 9.41 30.32 1.88
C THR A 35 10.68 31.13 1.74
N LEU A 36 11.81 30.63 2.26
CA LEU A 36 13.11 31.26 2.08
C LEU A 36 13.46 31.33 0.59
N LYS A 37 13.21 30.27 -0.17
CA LYS A 37 13.60 30.24 -1.58
C LYS A 37 12.81 31.23 -2.47
N GLU A 38 11.51 31.40 -2.22
CA GLU A 38 10.61 32.15 -3.10
C GLU A 38 10.37 33.59 -2.62
N TRP A 39 10.43 33.86 -1.32
CA TRP A 39 10.25 35.21 -0.76
C TRP A 39 11.56 35.96 -0.53
N THR A 40 12.68 35.25 -0.35
CA THR A 40 13.99 35.88 -0.20
C THR A 40 14.88 35.57 -1.40
N ASN A 41 15.75 36.52 -1.78
CA ASN A 41 16.74 36.32 -2.83
C ASN A 41 18.02 35.63 -2.30
N LEU A 42 17.89 34.81 -1.25
CA LEU A 42 19.02 34.12 -0.63
C LEU A 42 19.63 33.08 -1.57
N GLN A 43 20.94 32.90 -1.45
CA GLN A 43 21.63 31.84 -2.18
C GLN A 43 21.31 30.47 -1.57
N ASN A 44 21.34 29.42 -2.41
CA ASN A 44 21.03 28.07 -1.95
C ASN A 44 21.96 27.59 -0.82
N ALA A 45 23.23 28.06 -0.81
CA ALA A 45 24.19 27.72 0.23
C ALA A 45 23.80 28.31 1.60
N GLU A 46 23.26 29.53 1.62
CA GLU A 46 22.79 30.18 2.83
C GLU A 46 21.53 29.49 3.37
N ILE A 47 20.62 29.09 2.48
CA ILE A 47 19.42 28.32 2.85
C ILE A 47 19.81 26.98 3.47
N GLU A 48 20.84 26.30 2.93
CA GLU A 48 21.37 25.06 3.50
C GLU A 48 21.97 25.27 4.90
N GLN A 49 22.68 26.39 5.14
CA GLN A 49 23.19 26.73 6.47
C GLN A 49 22.08 27.00 7.48
N ILE A 50 21.02 27.71 7.07
CA ILE A 50 19.90 28.07 7.95
C ILE A 50 19.02 26.86 8.28
N THR A 51 18.69 26.04 7.27
CA THR A 51 17.71 24.95 7.40
C THR A 51 18.33 23.58 7.64
N GLY A 52 19.63 23.42 7.38
CA GLY A 52 20.32 22.13 7.40
C GLY A 52 19.92 21.18 6.26
N VAL A 53 19.11 21.64 5.31
CA VAL A 53 18.65 20.85 4.16
C VAL A 53 19.65 20.97 3.01
N LYS A 54 20.16 19.83 2.55
CA LYS A 54 21.13 19.81 1.44
C LYS A 54 20.53 20.35 0.16
N LEU A 55 21.36 20.97 -0.68
CA LEU A 55 20.95 21.54 -1.97
C LEU A 55 20.12 20.60 -2.87
N THR A 56 20.46 19.30 -2.92
CA THR A 56 19.70 18.30 -3.69
C THR A 56 18.28 18.10 -3.15
N GLU A 57 18.12 18.10 -1.83
CA GLU A 57 16.85 17.93 -1.15
C GLU A 57 16.00 19.20 -1.23
N LEU A 58 16.62 20.38 -1.12
CA LEU A 58 15.99 21.67 -1.36
C LEU A 58 15.35 21.71 -2.75
N LYS A 59 16.12 21.38 -3.80
CA LYS A 59 15.61 21.33 -5.19
C LYS A 59 14.46 20.33 -5.32
N ALA A 60 14.56 19.16 -4.68
CA ALA A 60 13.50 18.15 -4.70
C ALA A 60 12.23 18.59 -3.95
N ILE A 61 12.35 19.40 -2.89
CA ILE A 61 11.21 19.99 -2.18
C ILE A 61 10.51 21.01 -3.08
N CYS A 62 11.26 21.96 -3.64
CA CYS A 62 10.69 22.97 -4.55
C CYS A 62 10.02 22.33 -5.77
N ARG A 63 10.65 21.31 -6.37
CA ARG A 63 10.06 20.59 -7.51
C ARG A 63 8.74 19.91 -7.14
N ARG A 64 8.71 19.16 -6.02
CA ARG A 64 7.51 18.47 -5.56
C ARG A 64 6.37 19.42 -5.19
N ALA A 65 6.69 20.58 -4.62
CA ALA A 65 5.68 21.60 -4.33
C ALA A 65 5.04 22.13 -5.62
N LYS A 66 5.85 22.45 -6.64
CA LYS A 66 5.37 22.88 -7.97
C LYS A 66 4.55 21.81 -8.68
N GLU A 67 4.97 20.54 -8.64
CA GLU A 67 4.22 19.40 -9.18
C GLU A 67 2.81 19.25 -8.54
N ARG A 68 2.62 19.77 -7.33
CA ARG A 68 1.34 19.75 -6.59
C ARG A 68 0.51 21.03 -6.77
N GLY A 69 0.96 21.94 -7.63
CA GLY A 69 0.26 23.19 -7.90
C GLY A 69 0.52 24.29 -6.87
N TYR A 70 1.67 24.30 -6.20
CA TYR A 70 2.07 25.46 -5.41
C TYR A 70 2.42 26.63 -6.33
N ASP A 71 1.79 27.79 -6.07
CA ASP A 71 2.16 29.10 -6.61
C ASP A 71 2.49 30.08 -5.49
N LYS A 72 3.34 31.07 -5.79
CA LYS A 72 3.83 32.06 -4.82
C LYS A 72 2.73 32.94 -4.21
N ASP A 73 1.63 33.12 -4.95
CA ASP A 73 0.49 33.95 -4.54
C ASP A 73 -0.54 33.17 -3.70
N MET A 74 -0.38 31.86 -3.56
CA MET A 74 -1.26 31.01 -2.76
C MET A 74 -0.78 30.87 -1.31
N PRO A 75 -1.71 30.69 -0.35
CA PRO A 75 -1.35 30.42 1.03
C PRO A 75 -0.62 29.08 1.17
N LEU A 76 0.33 29.04 2.11
CA LEU A 76 1.12 27.85 2.38
C LEU A 76 0.25 26.78 3.05
N GLN A 77 -0.07 25.70 2.32
CA GLN A 77 -0.83 24.57 2.84
C GLN A 77 0.05 23.34 3.04
N ASP A 78 -0.24 22.57 4.09
CA ASP A 78 0.46 21.31 4.41
C ASP A 78 0.40 20.28 3.27
N ALA A 79 -0.67 20.31 2.47
CA ALA A 79 -0.89 19.42 1.34
C ALA A 79 0.26 19.47 0.30
N PHE A 80 0.85 20.64 0.09
CA PHE A 80 1.97 20.81 -0.84
C PHE A 80 3.25 20.11 -0.36
N PHE A 81 3.39 19.88 0.95
CA PHE A 81 4.59 19.30 1.54
C PHE A 81 4.38 17.87 2.05
N ALA A 82 3.15 17.42 2.31
CA ALA A 82 2.88 16.07 2.81
C ALA A 82 3.44 14.98 1.88
N ASN A 83 4.20 13.99 2.36
CA ASN A 83 4.70 12.95 1.45
C ASN A 83 3.54 12.14 0.86
N ALA A 84 3.60 11.86 -0.44
CA ALA A 84 2.61 10.98 -1.06
C ALA A 84 2.71 9.59 -0.44
N ARG A 85 1.56 8.91 -0.30
CA ARG A 85 1.54 7.52 0.15
C ARG A 85 2.36 6.69 -0.83
N LYS A 86 3.36 5.96 -0.32
CA LYS A 86 4.18 5.09 -1.16
C LYS A 86 3.25 4.07 -1.83
N THR A 87 3.19 4.10 -3.16
CA THR A 87 2.56 3.03 -3.93
C THR A 87 3.44 1.80 -3.77
N GLY A 88 2.91 0.77 -3.10
CA GLY A 88 3.64 -0.49 -2.94
C GLY A 88 3.96 -1.15 -4.29
N CYS A 89 4.70 -2.26 -4.25
CA CYS A 89 5.01 -3.03 -5.45
C CYS A 89 3.71 -3.43 -6.19
N PRO A 90 3.63 -3.21 -7.52
CA PRO A 90 2.45 -3.62 -8.30
C PRO A 90 2.20 -5.12 -8.16
N LYS A 91 1.00 -5.50 -7.75
CA LYS A 91 0.62 -6.90 -7.56
C LYS A 91 0.15 -7.50 -8.89
N LYS A 92 0.66 -8.68 -9.25
CA LYS A 92 0.14 -9.48 -10.38
C LYS A 92 -1.33 -9.91 -10.18
N ALA A 93 -1.76 -9.97 -8.93
CA ALA A 93 -3.12 -10.27 -8.51
C ALA A 93 -3.99 -9.00 -8.60
N THR A 94 -4.54 -8.73 -9.78
CA THR A 94 -5.40 -7.56 -10.05
C THR A 94 -6.89 -7.89 -9.85
N LYS A 95 -7.73 -6.85 -9.78
CA LYS A 95 -9.19 -7.01 -9.72
C LYS A 95 -9.76 -7.67 -10.99
N GLU A 96 -9.09 -7.51 -12.12
CA GLU A 96 -9.46 -8.16 -13.39
C GLU A 96 -9.28 -9.68 -13.31
N VAL A 97 -8.15 -10.13 -12.75
CA VAL A 97 -7.91 -11.55 -12.49
C VAL A 97 -8.97 -12.12 -11.55
N LEU A 98 -9.39 -11.35 -10.56
CA LEU A 98 -10.48 -11.76 -9.67
C LEU A 98 -11.79 -11.96 -10.43
N ALA A 99 -12.16 -11.01 -11.28
CA ALA A 99 -13.38 -11.09 -12.08
C ALA A 99 -13.37 -12.30 -13.03
N THR A 100 -12.24 -12.60 -13.68
CA THR A 100 -12.12 -13.77 -14.56
C THR A 100 -12.23 -15.08 -13.77
N VAL A 101 -11.56 -15.19 -12.62
CA VAL A 101 -11.64 -16.36 -11.73
C VAL A 101 -13.08 -16.58 -11.23
N VAL A 102 -13.75 -15.52 -10.75
CA VAL A 102 -15.14 -15.60 -10.27
C VAL A 102 -16.10 -15.95 -11.40
N SER A 103 -15.92 -15.36 -12.59
CA SER A 103 -16.73 -15.72 -13.77
C SER A 103 -16.59 -17.20 -14.12
N HIS A 104 -15.39 -17.77 -13.97
CA HIS A 104 -15.15 -19.18 -14.26
C HIS A 104 -15.75 -20.11 -13.19
N LEU A 105 -15.61 -19.74 -11.91
CA LEU A 105 -16.20 -20.48 -10.78
C LEU A 105 -17.74 -20.43 -10.80
N SER A 106 -18.33 -19.36 -11.32
CA SER A 106 -19.78 -19.22 -11.39
C SER A 106 -20.42 -20.07 -12.49
N LYS A 107 -19.71 -20.35 -13.60
CA LYS A 107 -20.21 -21.07 -14.78
C LYS A 107 -20.82 -22.44 -14.49
N SER A 108 -20.13 -23.31 -13.75
CA SER A 108 -20.61 -24.68 -13.55
C SER A 108 -20.25 -25.22 -12.17
N LYS A 109 -20.80 -26.40 -11.85
CA LYS A 109 -20.50 -27.09 -10.60
C LYS A 109 -19.07 -27.63 -10.61
N ASP A 110 -18.63 -28.17 -11.74
CA ASP A 110 -17.35 -28.86 -11.85
C ASP A 110 -16.19 -27.85 -11.78
N THR A 111 -16.41 -26.61 -12.24
CA THR A 111 -15.42 -25.54 -12.05
C THR A 111 -15.22 -25.15 -10.58
N ARG A 112 -16.21 -25.36 -9.70
CA ARG A 112 -16.12 -25.09 -8.25
C ARG A 112 -15.41 -26.18 -7.45
N THR A 113 -15.26 -27.37 -8.04
CA THR A 113 -14.50 -28.47 -7.44
C THR A 113 -13.02 -28.43 -7.80
N LEU A 114 -12.65 -27.63 -8.80
CA LEU A 114 -11.25 -27.48 -9.22
C LEU A 114 -10.37 -27.00 -8.07
N THR A 115 -9.18 -27.56 -8.02
CA THR A 115 -8.09 -27.06 -7.20
C THR A 115 -7.61 -25.71 -7.73
N LEU A 116 -6.94 -24.92 -6.88
CA LEU A 116 -6.39 -23.62 -7.28
C LEU A 116 -5.37 -23.73 -8.42
N TYR A 117 -4.63 -24.85 -8.47
CA TYR A 117 -3.66 -25.13 -9.53
C TYR A 117 -4.36 -25.41 -10.87
N GLU A 118 -5.38 -26.28 -10.87
CA GLU A 118 -6.18 -26.57 -12.07
C GLU A 118 -6.89 -25.32 -12.57
N LEU A 119 -7.37 -24.46 -11.66
CA LEU A 119 -8.01 -23.21 -12.01
C LEU A 119 -7.04 -22.24 -12.69
N ALA A 120 -5.83 -22.09 -12.15
CA ALA A 120 -4.79 -21.26 -12.75
C ALA A 120 -4.42 -21.76 -14.16
N ARG A 121 -4.33 -23.09 -14.32
CA ARG A 121 -4.04 -23.74 -15.61
C ARG A 121 -5.19 -23.58 -16.60
N ALA A 122 -6.44 -23.77 -16.17
CA ALA A 122 -7.62 -23.64 -17.03
C ALA A 122 -7.80 -22.22 -17.59
N LEU A 123 -7.41 -21.20 -16.81
CA LEU A 123 -7.48 -19.79 -17.20
C LEU A 123 -6.17 -19.25 -17.79
N ASN A 124 -5.11 -20.08 -17.90
CA ASN A 124 -3.77 -19.67 -18.34
C ASN A 124 -3.25 -18.41 -17.63
N LEU A 125 -3.47 -18.32 -16.31
CA LEU A 125 -3.09 -17.15 -15.51
C LEU A 125 -1.63 -17.27 -15.05
N ALA A 126 -0.83 -16.21 -15.26
CA ALA A 126 0.53 -16.09 -14.73
C ALA A 126 0.55 -15.67 -13.23
N VAL A 127 -0.38 -16.20 -12.44
CA VAL A 127 -0.60 -15.86 -11.02
C VAL A 127 -0.43 -17.11 -10.18
N SER A 128 0.24 -17.00 -9.03
CA SER A 128 0.43 -18.15 -8.16
C SER A 128 -0.92 -18.63 -7.58
N PRO A 129 -1.11 -19.95 -7.37
CA PRO A 129 -2.34 -20.49 -6.75
C PRO A 129 -2.64 -19.85 -5.38
N THR A 130 -1.59 -19.55 -4.60
CA THR A 130 -1.70 -18.85 -3.31
C THR A 130 -2.20 -17.42 -3.43
N ALA A 131 -1.83 -16.71 -4.50
CA ALA A 131 -2.34 -15.37 -4.77
C ALA A 131 -3.81 -15.40 -5.19
N ILE A 132 -4.25 -16.41 -5.93
CA ILE A 132 -5.67 -16.65 -6.23
C ILE A 132 -6.46 -16.90 -4.94
N CYS A 133 -5.93 -17.71 -4.02
CA CYS A 133 -6.55 -17.96 -2.72
C CYS A 133 -6.76 -16.65 -1.93
N ARG A 134 -5.72 -15.80 -1.86
CA ARG A 134 -5.79 -14.49 -1.20
C ARG A 134 -6.82 -13.57 -1.87
N LEU A 135 -6.85 -13.52 -3.21
CA LEU A 135 -7.84 -12.73 -3.95
C LEU A 135 -9.28 -13.18 -3.64
N LEU A 136 -9.51 -14.49 -3.63
CA LEU A 136 -10.83 -15.05 -3.31
C LEU A 136 -11.23 -14.73 -1.85
N HIS A 137 -10.28 -14.79 -0.92
CA HIS A 137 -10.50 -14.41 0.46
C HIS A 137 -10.80 -12.91 0.61
N ASP A 138 -10.04 -12.04 -0.07
CA ASP A 138 -10.24 -10.58 -0.06
C ASP A 138 -11.60 -10.17 -0.67
N ALA A 139 -12.12 -10.95 -1.62
CA ALA A 139 -13.47 -10.79 -2.16
C ALA A 139 -14.55 -11.57 -1.40
N ASN A 140 -14.24 -12.10 -0.21
CA ASN A 140 -15.15 -12.87 0.62
C ASN A 140 -15.85 -14.04 -0.10
N TYR A 141 -15.19 -14.64 -1.11
CA TYR A 141 -15.75 -15.77 -1.82
C TYR A 141 -15.84 -16.99 -0.90
N ARG A 142 -17.07 -17.44 -0.62
CA ARG A 142 -17.32 -18.65 0.17
C ARG A 142 -17.65 -19.80 -0.76
N LYS A 143 -16.98 -20.94 -0.55
CA LYS A 143 -17.28 -22.16 -1.30
C LYS A 143 -18.70 -22.63 -1.00
N VAL A 144 -19.59 -22.50 -1.98
CA VAL A 144 -20.99 -22.93 -1.86
C VAL A 144 -21.10 -24.44 -2.08
N LYS A 145 -21.91 -25.12 -1.27
CA LYS A 145 -22.18 -26.55 -1.43
C LYS A 145 -22.76 -26.84 -2.83
N PRO A 146 -22.38 -27.96 -3.48
CA PRO A 146 -22.99 -28.35 -4.75
C PRO A 146 -24.51 -28.47 -4.62
N THR A 147 -25.25 -27.88 -5.55
CA THR A 147 -26.71 -27.99 -5.60
C THR A 147 -27.10 -29.37 -6.13
N LYS A 148 -27.13 -30.38 -5.25
CA LYS A 148 -27.55 -31.77 -5.56
C LYS A 148 -29.05 -32.02 -5.48
N LYS A 149 -29.88 -31.03 -5.07
CA LYS A 149 -31.32 -31.24 -4.94
C LYS A 149 -31.97 -31.31 -6.33
N PRO A 150 -32.57 -32.45 -6.74
CA PRO A 150 -33.37 -32.48 -7.95
C PRO A 150 -34.55 -31.49 -7.80
N ARG A 151 -34.89 -30.78 -8.90
CA ARG A 151 -36.00 -29.80 -9.00
C ARG A 151 -35.79 -28.43 -8.32
N LEU A 152 -34.58 -27.85 -8.43
CA LEU A 152 -34.34 -26.47 -8.02
C LEU A 152 -34.64 -25.48 -9.16
N SER A 153 -35.43 -24.44 -8.89
CA SER A 153 -35.73 -23.38 -9.87
C SER A 153 -34.49 -22.52 -10.20
N GLU A 154 -34.47 -21.87 -11.37
CA GLU A 154 -33.35 -21.00 -11.78
C GLU A 154 -33.11 -19.84 -10.80
N SER A 155 -34.18 -19.25 -10.24
CA SER A 155 -34.08 -18.20 -9.22
C SER A 155 -33.38 -18.67 -7.95
N GLN A 156 -33.62 -19.91 -7.52
CA GLN A 156 -32.95 -20.52 -6.37
C GLN A 156 -31.49 -20.89 -6.67
N LYS A 157 -31.13 -21.17 -7.93
CA LYS A 157 -29.73 -21.34 -8.35
C LYS A 157 -28.99 -20.01 -8.30
N GLN A 158 -29.60 -18.94 -8.81
CA GLN A 158 -29.07 -17.57 -8.77
C GLN A 158 -28.91 -17.06 -7.33
N ALA A 159 -29.91 -17.24 -6.46
CA ALA A 159 -29.81 -16.86 -5.05
C ALA A 159 -28.69 -17.60 -4.30
N ARG A 160 -28.41 -18.85 -4.66
CA ARG A 160 -27.27 -19.62 -4.09
C ARG A 160 -25.93 -19.18 -4.65
N LEU A 161 -25.88 -18.77 -5.92
CA LEU A 161 -24.69 -18.16 -6.52
C LEU A 161 -24.38 -16.82 -5.83
N ALA A 162 -25.40 -15.98 -5.64
CA ALA A 162 -25.31 -14.72 -4.92
C ALA A 162 -24.83 -14.94 -3.48
N ARG A 163 -25.21 -16.04 -2.80
CA ARG A 163 -24.69 -16.36 -1.46
C ARG A 163 -23.18 -16.71 -1.42
N GLY A 164 -22.56 -16.99 -2.55
CA GLY A 164 -21.13 -17.30 -2.66
C GLY A 164 -20.25 -16.08 -2.95
N LEU A 165 -20.86 -14.99 -3.39
CA LEU A 165 -20.23 -13.71 -3.69
C LEU A 165 -20.91 -12.69 -2.79
N ASP A 166 -20.26 -12.26 -1.70
CA ASP A 166 -20.81 -11.20 -0.86
C ASP A 166 -20.77 -9.87 -1.66
N THR A 167 -21.71 -9.68 -2.58
CA THR A 167 -22.08 -8.40 -3.21
C THR A 167 -23.20 -7.76 -2.43
#